data_AF-A0A923YHZ9-F1
#
_entry.id   AF-A0A923YHZ9-F1
#
_cell.length_a   1.000
_cell.length_b   1.000
_cell.length_c   1.000
_cell.angle_alpha   90.00
_cell.angle_beta   90.00
_cell.angle_gamma   90.00
#
_symmetry.space_group_name_H-M   'P 1'
#
loop_
_entity.id
_entity.type
_entity.pdbx_description
1 polymer ?
#
loop_
_entity_poly.entity_id
_entity_poly.type
_entity_poly.pdbx_seq_one_letter_code
_entity_poly.pdbx_strand_id
1 'polypeptide(L)'
;MNGIKLAMNMTATEIDDTLFAIGSAKIIDTGQASAALQAIKTMLVKNINGTVTSETANVVTGGSQMMALGAADTAENGHQPKMLFAHLYS
;
A
#
# COMPACT_ATOMS: atom_id res chain seq x y z
N MET A 1 15.86 -5.21 4.13
CA MET A 1 15.16 -3.93 4.41
C MET A 1 16.12 -2.82 4.05
N ASN A 2 15.97 -2.24 2.85
CA ASN A 2 17.04 -1.53 2.12
C ASN A 2 17.18 -0.05 2.53
N GLY A 3 17.17 0.28 3.82
CA GLY A 3 17.53 1.63 4.30
C GLY A 3 16.68 2.81 3.80
N ILE A 4 15.59 2.57 3.08
CA ILE A 4 14.74 3.62 2.52
C ILE A 4 14.03 4.31 3.69
N LYS A 5 14.33 5.59 3.91
CA LYS A 5 13.63 6.43 4.89
C LYS A 5 12.39 7.02 4.23
N LEU A 6 11.22 6.61 4.71
CA LEU A 6 9.94 7.19 4.32
C LEU A 6 9.24 7.77 5.54
N ALA A 7 8.60 8.92 5.36
CA ALA A 7 7.59 9.40 6.29
C ALA A 7 6.24 8.88 5.79
N MET A 8 5.60 8.00 6.58
CA MET A 8 4.32 7.39 6.22
C MET A 8 3.19 7.89 7.12
N ASN A 9 2.03 8.16 6.52
CA ASN A 9 0.76 8.32 7.21
C ASN A 9 -0.19 7.20 6.76
N MET A 10 -0.82 6.52 7.70
CA MET A 10 -1.71 5.39 7.45
C MET A 10 -3.02 5.59 8.18
N THR A 11 -4.13 5.50 7.46
CA THR A 11 -5.49 5.59 8.00
C THR A 11 -6.26 4.36 7.54
N ALA A 12 -6.85 3.63 8.48
CA ALA A 12 -7.68 2.46 8.17
C ALA A 12 -9.09 2.66 8.74
N THR A 13 -10.11 2.27 7.98
CA THR A 13 -11.51 2.31 8.37
C THR A 13 -12.23 1.09 7.83
N GLU A 14 -13.20 0.59 8.57
CA GLU A 14 -14.02 -0.55 8.20
C GLU A 14 -15.42 -0.07 7.86
N ILE A 15 -15.92 -0.48 6.69
CA ILE A 15 -17.27 -0.15 6.20
C ILE A 15 -17.82 -1.44 5.58
N ASP A 16 -19.01 -1.88 6.02
CA ASP A 16 -19.72 -3.04 5.47
C ASP A 16 -18.81 -4.28 5.32
N ASP A 17 -18.16 -4.71 6.41
CA ASP A 17 -17.19 -5.82 6.49
C ASP A 17 -15.97 -5.71 5.55
N THR A 18 -15.74 -4.52 4.97
CA THR A 18 -14.60 -4.21 4.11
C THR A 18 -13.66 -3.25 4.82
N LEU A 19 -12.40 -3.67 5.01
CA LEU A 19 -11.37 -2.81 5.58
C LEU A 19 -10.70 -1.99 4.47
N PHE A 20 -10.86 -0.67 4.53
CA PHE A 20 -10.17 0.28 3.68
C PHE A 20 -8.97 0.86 4.41
N ALA A 21 -7.77 0.60 3.92
CA ALA A 21 -6.53 1.14 4.45
C ALA A 21 -5.86 2.05 3.41
N ILE A 22 -5.67 3.31 3.76
CA ILE A 22 -5.02 4.32 2.94
C ILE A 22 -3.68 4.67 3.58
N GLY A 23 -2.59 4.35 2.88
CA GLY A 23 -1.23 4.76 3.18
C GLY A 23 -0.79 5.87 2.23
N SER A 24 -0.18 6.92 2.76
CA SER A 24 0.58 7.89 1.98
C SER A 24 1.99 7.94 2.51
N ALA A 25 2.98 8.03 1.61
CA ALA A 25 4.37 8.05 1.98
C ALA A 25 5.13 9.10 1.17
N LYS A 26 5.90 9.93 1.87
CA LYS A 26 6.83 10.85 1.22
C LYS A 26 8.16 10.16 0.99
N ILE A 27 8.65 10.18 -0.26
CA ILE A 27 9.99 9.71 -0.60
C ILE A 27 10.99 10.87 -0.68
N ILE A 28 12.15 10.68 -0.08
CA ILE A 28 13.22 11.69 -0.05
C ILE A 28 14.11 11.60 -1.29
N ASP A 29 14.29 10.39 -1.83
CA ASP A 29 15.11 10.11 -3.02
C ASP A 29 14.22 9.56 -4.13
N THR A 30 13.98 10.38 -5.15
CA THR A 30 13.15 10.04 -6.31
C THR A 30 13.72 8.90 -7.15
N GLY A 31 15.04 8.66 -7.08
CA GLY A 31 15.69 7.51 -7.73
C GLY A 31 15.28 6.17 -7.12
N GLN A 32 14.73 6.19 -5.90
CA GLN A 32 14.28 5.00 -5.19
C GLN A 32 12.76 4.82 -5.17
N ALA A 33 11.99 5.64 -5.91
CA ALA A 33 10.52 5.60 -5.90
C ALA A 33 9.96 4.20 -6.17
N SER A 34 10.46 3.51 -7.19
CA SER A 34 10.03 2.14 -7.52
C SER A 34 10.38 1.12 -6.43
N ALA A 35 11.59 1.20 -5.86
CA ALA A 35 12.02 0.31 -4.78
C ALA A 35 11.23 0.56 -3.49
N ALA A 36 10.93 1.82 -3.20
CA ALA A 36 10.12 2.24 -2.08
C ALA A 36 8.67 1.77 -2.22
N LEU A 37 8.09 1.86 -3.43
CA LEU A 37 6.74 1.39 -3.71
C LEU A 37 6.63 -0.13 -3.52
N GLN A 38 7.60 -0.90 -4.00
CA GLN A 38 7.65 -2.35 -3.75
C GLN A 38 7.83 -2.68 -2.26
N ALA A 39 8.64 -1.91 -1.53
CA ALA A 39 8.80 -2.09 -0.09
C ALA A 39 7.49 -1.81 0.66
N ILE A 40 6.78 -0.73 0.31
CA ILE A 40 5.46 -0.40 0.88
C ILE A 40 4.45 -1.52 0.59
N LYS A 41 4.38 -1.99 -0.66
CA LYS A 41 3.53 -3.13 -1.03
C LYS A 41 3.80 -4.33 -0.14
N THR A 42 5.08 -4.70 -0.01
CA THR A 42 5.49 -5.86 0.79
C THR A 42 5.11 -5.67 2.26
N MET A 43 5.31 -4.46 2.81
CA MET A 43 4.92 -4.15 4.20
C MET A 43 3.40 -4.19 4.38
N LEU A 44 2.63 -3.61 3.48
CA LEU A 44 1.17 -3.56 3.56
C LEU A 44 0.57 -4.96 3.53
N VAL A 45 0.97 -5.78 2.56
CA VAL A 45 0.50 -7.17 2.41
C VAL A 45 0.88 -8.00 3.64
N LYS A 46 2.11 -7.84 4.14
CA LYS A 46 2.56 -8.52 5.36
C LYS A 46 1.78 -8.06 6.60
N ASN A 47 1.46 -6.77 6.72
CA ASN A 47 0.77 -6.22 7.88
C ASN A 47 -0.68 -6.71 8.02
N ILE A 48 -1.29 -7.14 6.91
CA ILE A 48 -2.65 -7.66 6.89
C ILE A 48 -2.72 -9.18 6.80
N ASN A 49 -1.59 -9.90 6.94
CA ASN A 49 -1.48 -11.35 6.75
C ASN A 49 -2.21 -11.87 5.50
N GLY A 50 -2.25 -11.06 4.43
CA GLY A 50 -3.10 -11.28 3.28
C GLY A 50 -2.34 -11.61 2.01
N THR A 51 -3.09 -11.93 0.95
CA THR A 51 -2.57 -12.11 -0.41
C THR A 51 -3.12 -11.01 -1.32
N VAL A 52 -2.28 -10.46 -2.19
CA VAL A 52 -2.70 -9.48 -3.21
C VAL A 52 -3.61 -10.19 -4.21
N THR A 53 -4.83 -9.68 -4.38
CA THR A 53 -5.81 -10.20 -5.34
C THR A 53 -5.95 -9.29 -6.55
N SER A 54 -5.64 -8.00 -6.41
CA SER A 54 -5.57 -7.05 -7.52
C SER A 54 -4.53 -5.96 -7.26
N GLU A 55 -3.95 -5.44 -8.33
CA GLU A 55 -2.95 -4.37 -8.26
C GLU A 55 -3.13 -3.43 -9.43
N THR A 56 -3.09 -2.13 -9.16
CA THR A 56 -3.10 -1.08 -10.16
C THR A 56 -2.10 -0.03 -9.74
N ALA A 57 -1.05 0.16 -10.53
CA ALA A 57 -0.03 1.17 -10.30
C ALA A 57 -0.11 2.22 -11.42
N ASN A 58 -0.31 3.47 -11.03
CA ASN A 58 -0.31 4.62 -11.92
C ASN A 58 0.84 5.56 -11.56
N VAL A 59 1.65 5.89 -12.55
CA VAL A 59 2.62 6.98 -12.41
C VAL A 59 1.87 8.28 -12.67
N VAL A 60 1.76 9.11 -11.63
CA VAL A 60 1.15 10.44 -11.74
C VAL A 60 2.22 11.40 -12.23
N THR A 61 1.86 12.28 -13.16
CA THR A 61 2.76 13.28 -13.73
C THR A 61 3.39 14.13 -12.61
N GLY A 62 4.72 14.33 -12.67
CA GLY A 62 5.47 15.08 -11.66
C GLY A 62 6.20 14.24 -10.60
N GLY A 63 6.40 12.93 -10.83
CA GLY A 63 7.23 12.08 -9.97
C GLY A 63 6.48 11.42 -8.79
N SER A 64 5.17 11.65 -8.70
CA SER A 64 4.30 10.95 -7.73
C SER A 64 3.85 9.60 -8.30
N GLN A 65 3.81 8.58 -7.46
CA GLN A 65 3.35 7.24 -7.84
C GLN A 65 2.16 6.86 -6.97
N MET A 66 1.05 6.50 -7.60
CA MET A 66 -0.13 5.99 -6.88
C MET A 66 -0.28 4.51 -7.18
N MET A 67 -0.57 3.73 -6.15
CA MET A 67 -0.79 2.30 -6.25
C MET A 67 -2.03 1.93 -5.44
N ALA A 68 -3.00 1.32 -6.10
CA ALA A 68 -4.13 0.67 -5.46
C ALA A 68 -3.88 -0.84 -5.46
N LEU A 69 -4.10 -1.48 -4.32
CA LEU A 69 -3.94 -2.89 -4.08
C LEU A 69 -5.25 -3.42 -3.50
N GLY A 70 -5.86 -4.40 -4.16
CA GLY A 70 -6.83 -5.27 -3.50
C GLY A 70 -6.09 -6.41 -2.85
N ALA A 71 -6.40 -6.69 -1.59
CA ALA A 71 -5.88 -7.85 -0.89
C ALA A 71 -7.01 -8.57 -0.14
N ALA A 72 -6.85 -9.87 0.05
CA ALA A 72 -7.72 -10.66 0.90
C ALA A 72 -6.90 -11.24 2.04
N ASP A 73 -7.41 -11.13 3.27
CA ASP A 73 -6.86 -11.88 4.40
C ASP A 73 -7.20 -13.37 4.25
N THR A 74 -6.32 -14.25 4.72
CA THR A 74 -6.55 -15.69 4.83
C THR A 74 -7.31 -16.09 6.10
N ALA A 75 -7.90 -15.14 6.83
CA ALA A 75 -8.56 -15.38 8.10
C ALA A 75 -9.70 -16.43 8.04
N GLU A 76 -9.72 -17.27 9.07
CA GLU A 76 -10.52 -18.50 9.28
C GLU A 76 -12.05 -18.29 9.26
N ASN A 77 -12.55 -17.04 9.30
CA ASN A 77 -13.98 -16.70 9.46
C ASN A 77 -14.59 -15.93 8.26
N GLY A 78 -13.99 -16.03 7.08
CA GLY A 78 -14.50 -15.40 5.87
C GLY A 78 -13.56 -14.31 5.37
N HIS A 79 -13.26 -14.36 4.07
CA HIS A 79 -12.35 -13.45 3.39
C HIS A 79 -12.92 -12.03 3.41
N GLN A 80 -12.62 -11.24 4.44
CA GLN A 80 -12.91 -9.81 4.41
C GLN A 80 -11.99 -9.16 3.37
N PRO A 81 -12.54 -8.57 2.30
CA PRO A 81 -11.73 -7.86 1.34
C PRO A 81 -11.09 -6.65 2.03
N LYS A 82 -9.78 -6.49 1.84
CA LYS A 82 -9.00 -5.36 2.33
C LYS A 82 -8.53 -4.55 1.14
N MET A 83 -9.06 -3.35 0.97
CA MET A 83 -8.58 -2.43 -0.06
C MET A 83 -7.48 -1.56 0.52
N LEU A 84 -6.34 -1.52 -0.18
CA LEU A 84 -5.13 -0.84 0.22
C LEU A 84 -4.78 0.21 -0.83
N PHE A 85 -4.72 1.46 -0.44
CA PHE A 85 -4.27 2.55 -1.32
C PHE A 85 -2.93 3.06 -0.82
N ALA A 86 -1.93 3.14 -1.69
CA ALA A 86 -0.62 3.67 -1.43
C ALA A 86 -0.36 4.88 -2.34
N HIS A 87 -0.14 6.05 -1.75
CA HIS A 87 0.27 7.24 -2.50
C HIS A 87 1.71 7.62 -2.13
N LEU A 88 2.62 7.50 -3.09
CA LEU A 88 3.99 7.96 -3.00
C LEU A 88 4.13 9.34 -3.64
N TYR A 89 4.68 10.30 -2.91
CA TYR A 89 4.98 11.63 -3.43
C TYR A 89 6.39 12.06 -3.00
N SER A 90 7.05 12.91 -3.80
CA SER A 90 8.39 13.45 -3.54
C SER A 90 8.38 14.95 -3.31
#